data_AF-A0A4Y8TW95-F1
#
_entry.id   AF-A0A4Y8TW95-F1
#
_cell.length_a   1.000
_cell.length_b   1.000
_cell.length_c   1.000
_cell.angle_alpha   90.00
_cell.angle_beta   90.00
_cell.angle_gamma   90.00
#
_symmetry.space_group_name_H-M   'P 1'
#
loop_
_entity.id
_entity.type
_entity.pdbx_description
1 polymer ?
#
loop_
_entity_poly.entity_id
_entity_poly.type
_entity_poly.pdbx_seq_one_letter_code
_entity_poly.pdbx_strand_id
1 'polypeptide(L)'
;MHLSLPIDRVKSTVDSFLETLFMATADSGSSYVQILLSAASMLLVFVSAILLAHRNDLGWWTLILSVFVGPMISALQYDLLGLIYAIPLLLLPIFGLWRFSQFKLNGKFTREVTKTPVTLWSAVGMVVGLILLVALRFGPFLFNSGFLTATPEVWVMYFADAAIFASFVMIARGVREGWLLLAVAAIADLVVYFLISPMLGMLGLYVFIALAGAYGYFLWRGLPAQAAEPVQVELDEEEQALQKAKQATLDKVNAKTEK
;
A
#
# COMPACT_ATOMS: atom_id res chain seq x y z
N MET A 1 21.81 37.67 -43.46
CA MET A 1 20.66 38.12 -42.67
C MET A 1 19.95 36.86 -42.17
N HIS A 2 20.35 36.36 -41.00
CA HIS A 2 19.72 35.18 -40.40
C HIS A 2 18.40 35.62 -39.77
N LEU A 3 17.28 35.29 -40.41
CA LEU A 3 15.96 35.41 -39.81
C LEU A 3 15.85 34.35 -38.71
N SER A 4 16.08 34.76 -37.47
CA SER A 4 15.67 34.01 -36.30
C SER A 4 14.14 33.96 -36.30
N LEU A 5 13.58 32.80 -36.66
CA LEU A 5 12.16 32.54 -36.49
C LEU A 5 11.83 32.66 -34.99
N PRO A 6 10.77 33.39 -34.60
CA PRO A 6 10.29 33.36 -33.24
C PRO A 6 9.75 31.95 -32.98
N ILE A 7 10.49 31.15 -32.20
CA ILE A 7 9.95 29.93 -31.61
C ILE A 7 9.14 30.36 -30.38
N ASP A 8 8.05 31.09 -30.62
CA ASP A 8 6.97 31.13 -29.66
C ASP A 8 6.30 29.76 -29.74
N ARG A 9 6.81 28.80 -28.95
CA ARG A 9 6.08 27.55 -28.69
C ARG A 9 4.74 27.97 -28.13
N VAL A 10 3.69 27.88 -28.95
CA VAL A 10 2.31 27.92 -28.48
C VAL A 10 2.21 26.82 -27.42
N LYS A 11 2.19 27.23 -26.15
CA LYS A 11 2.09 26.32 -25.02
C LYS A 11 0.79 25.55 -25.17
N SER A 12 0.85 24.22 -25.16
CA SER A 12 -0.38 23.45 -25.38
C SER A 12 -1.35 23.72 -24.23
N THR A 13 -2.66 23.65 -24.48
CA THR A 13 -3.68 23.78 -23.43
C THR A 13 -3.44 22.80 -22.28
N VAL A 14 -2.89 21.63 -22.58
CA VAL A 14 -2.50 20.61 -21.60
C VAL A 14 -1.37 21.12 -20.71
N ASP A 15 -0.33 21.71 -21.28
CA ASP A 15 0.78 22.28 -20.50
C ASP A 15 0.27 23.40 -19.59
N SER A 16 -0.59 24.30 -20.09
CA SER A 16 -1.18 25.37 -19.25
C SER A 16 -2.01 24.82 -18.09
N PHE A 17 -2.73 23.72 -18.29
CA PHE A 17 -3.53 23.08 -17.25
C PHE A 17 -2.65 22.40 -16.18
N LEU A 18 -1.61 21.68 -16.62
CA LEU A 18 -0.67 21.01 -15.73
C LEU A 18 0.13 22.01 -14.89
N GLU A 19 0.59 23.11 -15.50
CA GLU A 19 1.30 24.16 -14.76
C GLU A 19 0.40 24.83 -13.71
N THR A 20 -0.88 25.05 -14.04
CA THR A 20 -1.83 25.64 -13.10
C THR A 20 -2.14 24.70 -11.93
N LEU A 21 -2.32 23.40 -12.21
CA LEU A 21 -2.64 22.41 -11.18
C LEU A 21 -1.47 22.06 -10.27
N PHE A 22 -0.26 22.01 -10.82
CA PHE A 22 0.92 21.51 -10.12
C PHE A 22 1.93 22.60 -9.75
N MET A 23 1.63 23.87 -10.10
CA MET A 23 2.50 25.03 -9.85
C MET A 23 3.96 24.80 -10.30
N ALA A 24 4.14 24.00 -11.35
CA ALA A 24 5.44 23.55 -11.81
C ALA A 24 5.60 23.99 -13.26
N THR A 25 6.56 24.87 -13.54
CA THR A 25 6.81 25.35 -14.90
C THR A 25 7.57 24.29 -15.71
N ALA A 26 7.13 24.06 -16.95
CA ALA A 26 7.73 23.05 -17.83
C ALA A 26 9.24 23.28 -18.11
N ASP A 27 9.73 24.50 -17.91
CA ASP A 27 11.15 24.88 -18.08
C ASP A 27 12.05 24.47 -16.89
N SER A 28 11.48 24.03 -15.76
CA SER A 28 12.20 23.57 -14.57
C SER A 28 12.45 22.05 -14.57
N GLY A 29 12.96 21.54 -15.70
CA GLY A 29 12.83 20.15 -16.17
C GLY A 29 12.98 19.01 -15.15
N SER A 30 13.82 19.11 -14.12
CA SER A 30 13.95 18.05 -13.10
C SER A 30 12.82 18.05 -12.07
N SER A 31 12.47 19.21 -11.52
CA SER A 31 11.41 19.34 -10.51
C SER A 31 10.02 19.04 -11.10
N TYR A 32 9.77 19.53 -12.32
CA TYR A 32 8.51 19.31 -13.02
C TYR A 32 8.20 17.82 -13.24
N VAL A 33 9.18 17.05 -13.72
CA VAL A 33 9.01 15.60 -13.95
C VAL A 33 8.75 14.85 -12.65
N GLN A 34 9.44 15.19 -11.56
CA GLN A 34 9.21 14.54 -10.25
C GLN A 34 7.79 14.79 -9.73
N ILE A 35 7.29 16.02 -9.85
CA ILE A 35 5.94 16.38 -9.41
C ILE A 35 4.91 15.59 -10.22
N LEU A 36 5.07 15.50 -11.55
CA LEU A 36 4.16 14.74 -12.39
C LEU A 36 4.22 13.23 -12.13
N LEU A 37 5.40 12.65 -11.92
CA LEU A 37 5.54 11.24 -11.57
C LEU A 37 4.93 10.93 -10.20
N SER A 38 5.09 11.84 -9.23
CA SER A 38 4.45 11.75 -7.91
C SER A 38 2.92 11.80 -8.04
N ALA A 39 2.40 12.75 -8.82
CA ALA A 39 0.97 12.87 -9.07
C ALA A 39 0.40 11.63 -9.80
N ALA A 40 1.10 11.12 -10.81
CA ALA A 40 0.72 9.90 -11.51
C ALA A 40 0.73 8.68 -10.56
N SER A 41 1.73 8.58 -9.69
CA SER A 41 1.79 7.57 -8.63
C SER A 41 0.57 7.68 -7.72
N MET A 42 0.26 8.85 -7.17
CA MET A 42 -0.87 9.03 -6.25
C MET A 42 -2.23 8.82 -6.93
N LEU A 43 -2.36 9.15 -8.20
CA LEU A 43 -3.53 8.78 -9.00
C LEU A 43 -3.69 7.26 -9.09
N LEU A 44 -2.61 6.53 -9.32
CA LEU A 44 -2.62 5.05 -9.34
C LEU A 44 -2.90 4.47 -7.95
N VAL A 45 -2.43 5.09 -6.86
CA VAL A 45 -2.81 4.72 -5.49
C VAL A 45 -4.32 4.89 -5.27
N PHE A 46 -4.90 6.00 -5.73
CA PHE A 46 -6.35 6.20 -5.68
C PHE A 46 -7.13 5.13 -6.46
N VAL A 47 -6.74 4.88 -7.71
CA VAL A 47 -7.38 3.85 -8.55
C VAL A 47 -7.25 2.47 -7.91
N SER A 48 -6.07 2.15 -7.35
CA SER A 48 -5.83 0.94 -6.58
C SER A 48 -6.79 0.82 -5.40
N ALA A 49 -6.91 1.87 -4.59
CA ALA A 49 -7.80 1.89 -3.42
C ALA A 49 -9.26 1.62 -3.83
N ILE A 50 -9.76 2.22 -4.90
CA ILE A 50 -11.12 1.99 -5.40
C ILE A 50 -11.32 0.55 -5.88
N LEU A 51 -10.36 -0.01 -6.63
CA LEU A 51 -10.42 -1.39 -7.09
C LEU A 51 -10.37 -2.39 -5.92
N LEU A 52 -9.47 -2.16 -4.96
CA LEU A 52 -9.32 -3.00 -3.77
C LEU A 52 -10.51 -2.89 -2.83
N ALA A 53 -11.20 -1.75 -2.75
CA ALA A 53 -12.44 -1.62 -2.01
C ALA A 53 -13.47 -2.64 -2.53
N HIS A 54 -13.52 -2.85 -3.85
CA HIS A 54 -14.36 -3.86 -4.49
C HIS A 54 -13.78 -5.29 -4.44
N ARG A 55 -12.62 -5.48 -3.81
CA ARG A 55 -11.86 -6.74 -3.73
C ARG A 55 -11.34 -7.21 -5.08
N ASN A 56 -11.05 -6.27 -5.98
CA ASN A 56 -10.54 -6.56 -7.32
C ASN A 56 -9.00 -6.61 -7.30
N ASP A 57 -8.44 -7.74 -7.73
CA ASP A 57 -6.99 -8.00 -7.79
C ASP A 57 -6.22 -7.01 -8.66
N LEU A 58 -6.87 -6.42 -9.67
CA LEU A 58 -6.26 -5.37 -10.49
C LEU A 58 -5.80 -4.18 -9.65
N GLY A 59 -6.42 -3.95 -8.49
CA GLY A 59 -5.97 -2.91 -7.58
C GLY A 59 -4.55 -3.11 -7.07
N TRP A 60 -4.10 -4.36 -6.85
CA TRP A 60 -2.71 -4.64 -6.48
C TRP A 60 -1.74 -4.36 -7.63
N TRP A 61 -2.12 -4.72 -8.85
CA TRP A 61 -1.34 -4.39 -10.05
C TRP A 61 -1.22 -2.87 -10.25
N THR A 62 -2.31 -2.14 -10.06
CA THR A 62 -2.29 -0.67 -10.09
C THR A 62 -1.38 -0.11 -8.98
N LEU A 63 -1.36 -0.71 -7.79
CA LEU A 63 -0.47 -0.28 -6.72
C LEU A 63 1.01 -0.56 -7.04
N ILE A 64 1.33 -1.71 -7.65
CA ILE A 64 2.68 -1.99 -8.17
C ILE A 64 3.09 -0.93 -9.18
N LEU A 65 2.21 -0.59 -10.12
CA LEU A 65 2.46 0.46 -11.11
C LEU A 65 2.65 1.83 -10.45
N SER A 66 1.92 2.13 -9.36
CA SER A 66 2.11 3.40 -8.64
C SER A 66 3.53 3.54 -8.08
N VAL A 67 4.03 2.49 -7.42
CA VAL A 67 5.39 2.47 -6.86
C VAL A 67 6.42 2.55 -7.97
N PHE A 68 6.17 1.87 -9.10
CA PHE A 68 7.04 1.94 -10.26
C PHE A 68 7.09 3.36 -10.85
N VAL A 69 5.93 3.97 -11.15
CA VAL A 69 5.85 5.27 -11.81
C VAL A 69 6.43 6.39 -10.96
N GLY A 70 6.17 6.42 -9.65
CA GLY A 70 6.68 7.47 -8.77
C GLY A 70 8.03 7.09 -8.15
N PRO A 71 8.03 6.40 -7.00
CA PRO A 71 9.24 6.09 -6.23
C PRO A 71 10.38 5.47 -7.03
N MET A 72 10.08 4.50 -7.90
CA MET A 72 11.09 3.74 -8.63
C MET A 72 11.75 4.60 -9.73
N ILE A 73 10.96 5.18 -10.64
CA ILE A 73 11.51 6.05 -11.68
C ILE A 73 12.24 7.25 -11.06
N SER A 74 11.70 7.85 -9.99
CA SER A 74 12.36 8.96 -9.29
C SER A 74 13.72 8.55 -8.72
N ALA A 75 13.83 7.35 -8.13
CA ALA A 75 15.12 6.84 -7.67
C ALA A 75 16.11 6.68 -8.84
N LEU A 76 15.70 6.06 -9.95
CA LEU A 76 16.58 5.87 -11.11
C LEU A 76 17.02 7.18 -11.77
N GLN A 77 16.18 8.22 -11.72
CA GLN A 77 16.48 9.52 -12.33
C GLN A 77 17.48 10.34 -11.51
N TYR A 78 17.49 10.22 -10.18
CA TYR A 78 18.19 11.17 -9.30
C TYR A 78 19.25 10.55 -8.40
N ASP A 79 19.10 9.30 -7.96
CA ASP A 79 20.13 8.59 -7.18
C ASP A 79 19.77 7.10 -6.98
N LEU A 80 20.71 6.20 -7.30
CA LEU A 80 20.55 4.77 -7.01
C LEU A 80 20.36 4.48 -5.52
N LEU A 81 20.78 5.37 -4.62
CA LEU A 81 20.49 5.23 -3.19
C LEU A 81 18.99 5.31 -2.88
N GLY A 82 18.20 5.98 -3.72
CA GLY A 82 16.73 6.00 -3.61
C GLY A 82 16.08 4.61 -3.77
N LEU A 83 16.79 3.65 -4.37
CA LEU A 83 16.34 2.26 -4.51
C LEU A 83 16.19 1.54 -3.18
N ILE A 84 16.96 1.96 -2.16
CA ILE A 84 16.90 1.40 -0.81
C ILE A 84 15.51 1.58 -0.20
N TYR A 85 14.79 2.63 -0.59
CA TYR A 85 13.38 2.82 -0.21
C TYR A 85 12.42 2.21 -1.23
N ALA A 86 12.63 2.46 -2.53
CA ALA A 86 11.68 2.08 -3.57
C ALA A 86 11.50 0.55 -3.70
N ILE A 87 12.57 -0.23 -3.53
CA ILE A 87 12.49 -1.70 -3.65
C ILE A 87 11.69 -2.30 -2.48
N PRO A 88 12.00 -2.04 -1.19
CA PRO A 88 11.15 -2.50 -0.10
C PRO A 88 9.70 -2.03 -0.21
N LEU A 89 9.47 -0.80 -0.67
CA LEU A 89 8.11 -0.29 -0.88
C LEU A 89 7.34 -1.12 -1.93
N LEU A 90 8.02 -1.56 -2.99
CA LEU A 90 7.44 -2.40 -4.04
C LEU A 90 7.06 -3.81 -3.53
N LEU A 91 7.74 -4.31 -2.50
CA LEU A 91 7.41 -5.62 -1.91
C LEU A 91 6.05 -5.62 -1.21
N LEU A 92 5.56 -4.47 -0.72
CA LEU A 92 4.27 -4.37 -0.04
C LEU A 92 3.08 -4.71 -0.95
N PRO A 93 2.91 -4.09 -2.14
CA PRO A 93 1.83 -4.46 -3.04
C PRO A 93 2.02 -5.87 -3.63
N ILE A 94 3.25 -6.36 -3.79
CA ILE A 94 3.51 -7.76 -4.20
C ILE A 94 3.01 -8.73 -3.12
N PHE A 95 3.30 -8.44 -1.85
CA PHE A 95 2.75 -9.20 -0.72
C PHE A 95 1.21 -9.14 -0.73
N GLY A 96 0.63 -7.98 -0.99
CA GLY A 96 -0.82 -7.81 -1.11
C GLY A 96 -1.43 -8.70 -2.20
N LEU A 97 -0.83 -8.69 -3.39
CA LEU A 97 -1.23 -9.53 -4.51
C LEU A 97 -1.14 -11.03 -4.15
N TRP A 98 -0.01 -11.46 -3.58
CA TRP A 98 0.19 -12.84 -3.12
C TRP A 98 -0.82 -13.25 -2.05
N ARG A 99 -1.12 -12.35 -1.10
CA ARG A 99 -2.07 -12.65 -0.02
C ARG A 99 -3.50 -12.74 -0.57
N PHE A 100 -3.86 -11.88 -1.52
CA PHE A 100 -5.17 -11.91 -2.16
C PHE A 100 -5.35 -13.11 -3.07
N SER A 101 -4.28 -13.60 -3.72
CA SER A 101 -4.36 -14.77 -4.59
C SER A 101 -4.75 -16.05 -3.84
N GLN A 102 -4.58 -16.08 -2.51
CA GLN A 102 -5.02 -17.20 -1.65
C GLN A 102 -6.54 -17.25 -1.45
N PHE A 103 -7.27 -16.14 -1.68
CA PHE A 103 -8.72 -16.15 -1.60
C PHE A 103 -9.33 -16.70 -2.88
N LYS A 104 -10.51 -17.32 -2.77
CA LYS A 104 -11.24 -17.81 -3.94
C LYS A 104 -11.64 -16.66 -4.87
N LEU A 105 -11.52 -16.90 -6.17
CA LEU A 105 -12.02 -15.98 -7.19
C LEU A 105 -13.54 -16.00 -7.21
N ASN A 106 -14.12 -14.81 -7.31
CA ASN A 106 -15.53 -14.60 -7.61
C ASN A 106 -15.62 -13.79 -8.92
N GLY A 107 -15.90 -14.46 -10.03
CA GLY A 107 -15.83 -13.87 -11.36
C GLY A 107 -14.41 -13.76 -11.90
N LYS A 108 -14.10 -12.67 -12.62
CA LYS A 108 -12.81 -12.53 -13.36
C LYS A 108 -11.65 -12.07 -12.47
N PHE A 109 -11.84 -11.02 -11.68
CA PHE A 109 -10.77 -10.37 -10.91
C PHE A 109 -11.13 -10.12 -9.45
N THR A 110 -12.36 -10.43 -9.02
CA THR A 110 -12.80 -10.17 -7.65
C THR A 110 -12.51 -11.37 -6.76
N ARG A 111 -12.19 -11.13 -5.49
CA ARG A 111 -11.88 -12.16 -4.50
C ARG A 111 -12.89 -12.21 -3.35
N GLU A 112 -13.09 -13.40 -2.80
CA GLU A 112 -13.88 -13.62 -1.58
C GLU A 112 -13.04 -13.36 -0.32
N VAL A 113 -12.67 -12.08 -0.12
CA VAL A 113 -11.87 -11.66 1.02
C VAL A 113 -12.66 -11.83 2.32
N THR A 114 -12.04 -12.41 3.33
CA THR A 114 -12.59 -12.55 4.68
C THR A 114 -12.12 -11.42 5.58
N LYS A 115 -12.96 -11.05 6.55
CA LYS A 115 -12.61 -10.09 7.60
C LYS A 115 -11.69 -10.74 8.63
N THR A 116 -10.57 -10.06 8.91
CA THR A 116 -9.62 -10.41 9.96
C THR A 116 -9.64 -9.34 11.05
N PRO A 117 -9.73 -9.69 12.34
CA PRO A 117 -9.66 -8.69 13.40
C PRO A 117 -8.24 -8.12 13.53
N VAL A 118 -8.15 -6.88 14.01
CA VAL A 118 -6.87 -6.29 14.44
C VAL A 118 -6.40 -7.06 15.67
N THR A 119 -5.19 -7.60 15.61
CA THR A 119 -4.51 -8.24 16.74
C THR A 119 -3.40 -7.32 17.27
N LEU A 120 -3.00 -7.51 18.53
CA LEU A 120 -1.87 -6.77 19.10
C LEU A 120 -0.61 -6.91 18.24
N TRP A 121 -0.32 -8.11 17.75
CA TRP A 121 0.82 -8.36 16.86
C TRP A 121 0.73 -7.62 15.53
N SER A 122 -0.47 -7.50 14.95
CA SER A 122 -0.66 -6.68 13.76
C SER A 122 -0.44 -5.19 14.03
N ALA A 123 -0.82 -4.70 15.22
CA ALA A 123 -0.56 -3.32 15.62
C ALA A 123 0.94 -3.07 15.81
N VAL A 124 1.64 -3.94 16.53
CA VAL A 124 3.10 -3.87 16.71
C VAL A 124 3.83 -3.95 15.37
N GLY A 125 3.48 -4.91 14.52
CA GLY A 125 4.09 -5.07 13.20
C GLY A 125 3.86 -3.85 12.30
N MET A 126 2.70 -3.20 12.40
CA MET A 126 2.41 -1.96 11.68
C MET A 126 3.26 -0.79 12.17
N VAL A 127 3.38 -0.59 13.49
CA VAL A 127 4.23 0.46 14.06
C VAL A 127 5.69 0.26 13.65
N VAL A 128 6.20 -0.97 13.77
CA VAL A 128 7.56 -1.31 13.35
C VAL A 128 7.73 -1.09 11.84
N GLY A 129 6.78 -1.55 11.03
CA GLY A 129 6.79 -1.35 9.58
C GLY A 129 6.81 0.13 9.17
N LEU A 130 6.02 0.97 9.83
CA LEU A 130 6.02 2.42 9.62
C LEU A 130 7.37 3.03 9.94
N ILE A 131 7.93 2.73 11.11
CA ILE A 131 9.25 3.25 11.51
C ILE A 131 10.32 2.82 10.50
N LEU A 132 10.28 1.56 10.05
CA LEU A 132 11.22 1.06 9.05
C LEU A 132 11.06 1.77 7.70
N LEU A 133 9.83 1.95 7.20
CA LEU A 133 9.60 2.66 5.93
C LEU A 133 10.05 4.12 6.01
N VAL A 134 9.77 4.80 7.12
CA VAL A 134 10.24 6.18 7.35
C VAL A 134 11.78 6.22 7.43
N ALA A 135 12.40 5.29 8.15
CA ALA A 135 13.85 5.19 8.24
C ALA A 135 14.49 4.96 6.86
N LEU A 136 13.91 4.05 6.06
CA LEU A 136 14.35 3.80 4.68
C LEU A 136 14.16 5.03 3.79
N ARG A 137 13.10 5.82 4.01
CA ARG A 137 12.83 7.06 3.28
C ARG A 137 13.90 8.13 3.55
N PHE A 138 14.40 8.24 4.79
CA PHE A 138 15.55 9.09 5.11
C PHE A 138 16.85 8.57 4.51
N GLY A 139 16.99 7.26 4.30
CA GLY A 139 18.13 6.66 3.62
C GLY A 139 19.47 7.08 4.25
N PRO A 140 20.44 7.61 3.47
CA PRO A 140 21.74 8.05 3.99
C PRO A 140 21.66 9.12 5.10
N PHE A 141 20.61 9.96 5.10
CA PHE A 141 20.44 11.00 6.12
C PHE A 141 20.16 10.43 7.52
N LEU A 142 19.73 9.18 7.60
CA LEU A 142 19.58 8.46 8.86
C LEU A 142 20.94 8.26 9.55
N PHE A 143 21.99 7.95 8.78
CA PHE A 143 23.30 7.58 9.31
C PHE A 143 24.21 8.78 9.59
N ASN A 144 23.95 9.91 8.95
CA ASN A 144 24.71 11.15 9.13
C ASN A 144 24.04 12.15 10.08
N SER A 145 23.07 11.72 10.89
CA SER A 145 22.25 12.57 11.78
C SER A 145 21.43 13.68 11.08
N GLY A 146 21.39 13.71 9.75
CA GLY A 146 20.63 14.69 8.97
C GLY A 146 19.11 14.63 9.24
N PHE A 147 18.59 13.47 9.65
CA PHE A 147 17.19 13.33 10.08
C PHE A 147 16.81 14.25 11.25
N LEU A 148 17.76 14.62 12.13
CA LEU A 148 17.52 15.55 13.25
C LEU A 148 17.31 16.99 12.79
N THR A 149 17.70 17.32 11.57
CA THR A 149 17.51 18.65 10.98
C THR A 149 16.25 18.76 10.14
N ALA A 150 15.52 17.66 9.94
CA ALA A 150 14.27 17.66 9.19
C ALA A 150 13.18 18.42 9.95
N THR A 151 12.43 19.26 9.23
CA THR A 151 11.34 20.04 9.83
C THR A 151 10.20 19.11 10.24
N PRO A 152 9.34 19.52 11.20
CA PRO A 152 8.19 18.73 11.63
C PRO A 152 7.28 18.32 10.45
N GLU A 153 7.14 19.17 9.45
CA GLU A 153 6.31 18.90 8.28
C GLU A 153 6.88 17.79 7.40
N VAL A 154 8.21 17.73 7.22
CA VAL A 154 8.88 16.63 6.51
C VAL A 154 8.68 15.30 7.23
N TRP A 155 8.76 15.31 8.56
CA TRP A 155 8.46 14.13 9.37
C TRP A 155 7.03 13.65 9.17
N VAL A 156 6.05 14.55 9.27
CA VAL A 156 4.64 14.19 9.09
C VAL A 156 4.40 13.64 7.70
N MET A 157 4.95 14.27 6.65
CA MET A 157 4.83 13.81 5.27
C MET A 157 5.42 12.40 5.08
N TYR A 158 6.62 12.12 5.63
CA TYR A 158 7.21 10.79 5.50
C TYR A 158 6.43 9.72 6.25
N PHE A 159 5.91 10.04 7.44
CA PHE A 159 5.03 9.13 8.17
C PHE A 159 3.70 8.90 7.45
N ALA A 160 3.13 9.95 6.85
CA ALA A 160 1.88 9.87 6.09
C ALA A 160 2.05 9.03 4.82
N ASP A 161 3.08 9.28 4.00
CA ASP A 161 3.45 8.46 2.85
C ASP A 161 3.63 6.99 3.25
N ALA A 162 4.41 6.72 4.31
CA ALA A 162 4.62 5.36 4.81
C ALA A 162 3.30 4.72 5.27
N ALA A 163 2.42 5.49 5.91
CA ALA A 163 1.12 5.02 6.38
C ALA A 163 0.14 4.73 5.26
N ILE A 164 0.17 5.49 4.15
CA ILE A 164 -0.58 5.16 2.93
C ILE A 164 -0.21 3.75 2.46
N PHE A 165 1.08 3.45 2.28
CA PHE A 165 1.49 2.12 1.80
C PHE A 165 1.32 1.01 2.85
N ALA A 166 1.59 1.28 4.12
CA ALA A 166 1.37 0.32 5.21
C ALA A 166 -0.11 -0.04 5.38
N SER A 167 -1.03 0.89 5.11
CA SER A 167 -2.46 0.63 5.14
C SER A 167 -2.86 -0.50 4.19
N PHE A 168 -2.21 -0.60 3.03
CA PHE A 168 -2.47 -1.67 2.08
C PHE A 168 -2.01 -3.04 2.59
N VAL A 169 -1.02 -3.11 3.48
CA VAL A 169 -0.64 -4.38 4.14
C VAL A 169 -1.77 -4.87 5.06
N MET A 170 -2.45 -3.97 5.76
CA MET A 170 -3.63 -4.32 6.56
C MET A 170 -4.80 -4.76 5.66
N ILE A 171 -5.05 -4.01 4.59
CA ILE A 171 -6.09 -4.32 3.59
C ILE A 171 -5.83 -5.70 2.97
N ALA A 172 -4.58 -6.01 2.61
CA ALA A 172 -4.16 -7.32 2.10
C ALA A 172 -4.54 -8.47 3.04
N ARG A 173 -4.43 -8.23 4.36
CA ARG A 173 -4.78 -9.21 5.39
C ARG A 173 -6.28 -9.30 5.69
N GLY A 174 -7.13 -8.53 4.99
CA GLY A 174 -8.56 -8.48 5.27
C GLY A 174 -8.92 -7.65 6.50
N VAL A 175 -8.00 -6.81 6.99
CA VAL A 175 -8.23 -5.95 8.16
C VAL A 175 -8.90 -4.67 7.72
N ARG A 176 -10.15 -4.49 8.16
CA ARG A 176 -11.02 -3.39 7.73
C ARG A 176 -10.47 -2.01 8.16
N GLU A 177 -9.87 -1.94 9.33
CA GLU A 177 -9.33 -0.71 9.92
C GLU A 177 -8.16 -0.14 9.11
N GLY A 178 -7.52 -0.93 8.24
CA GLY A 178 -6.53 -0.45 7.29
C GLY A 178 -7.06 0.66 6.37
N TRP A 179 -8.34 0.59 6.01
CA TRP A 179 -8.99 1.64 5.22
C TRP A 179 -9.08 2.98 5.94
N LEU A 180 -9.22 2.98 7.27
CA LEU A 180 -9.20 4.21 8.07
C LEU A 180 -7.78 4.78 8.16
N LEU A 181 -6.77 3.91 8.30
CA LEU A 181 -5.37 4.34 8.27
C LEU A 181 -5.04 5.02 6.94
N LEU A 182 -5.48 4.45 5.81
CA LEU A 182 -5.32 5.06 4.49
C LEU A 182 -5.93 6.47 4.45
N ALA A 183 -7.16 6.61 4.97
CA ALA A 183 -7.87 7.88 4.97
C ALA A 183 -7.17 8.93 5.84
N VAL A 184 -6.77 8.57 7.06
CA VAL A 184 -6.06 9.46 7.99
C VAL A 184 -4.70 9.87 7.43
N ALA A 185 -3.96 8.94 6.84
CA ALA A 185 -2.66 9.22 6.23
C ALA A 185 -2.79 10.21 5.06
N ALA A 186 -3.75 9.99 4.16
CA ALA A 186 -4.02 10.91 3.06
C ALA A 186 -4.48 12.30 3.54
N ILE A 187 -5.24 12.38 4.63
CA ILE A 187 -5.62 13.67 5.24
C ILE A 187 -4.39 14.37 5.84
N ALA A 188 -3.47 13.64 6.46
CA ALA A 188 -2.23 14.22 6.98
C ALA A 188 -1.39 14.84 5.86
N ASP A 189 -1.19 14.12 4.75
CA ASP A 189 -0.49 14.67 3.58
C ASP A 189 -1.23 15.86 2.97
N LEU A 190 -2.56 15.80 2.87
CA LEU A 190 -3.38 16.91 2.41
C LEU A 190 -3.13 18.19 3.22
N VAL A 191 -3.11 18.08 4.56
CA VAL A 191 -2.86 19.21 5.46
C VAL A 191 -1.43 19.74 5.27
N VAL A 192 -0.44 18.86 5.21
CA VAL A 192 0.96 19.26 5.04
C VAL A 192 1.18 19.96 3.70
N TYR A 193 0.68 19.39 2.60
CA TYR A 193 0.75 20.01 1.28
C TYR A 193 0.03 21.36 1.25
N PHE A 194 -1.13 21.47 1.89
CA PHE A 194 -1.86 22.74 1.96
C PHE A 194 -1.05 23.83 2.68
N LEU A 195 -0.27 23.48 3.70
CA LEU A 195 0.53 24.41 4.48
C LEU A 195 1.85 24.81 3.80
N ILE A 196 2.56 23.87 3.17
CA ILE A 196 3.89 24.14 2.60
C ILE A 196 3.81 24.57 1.14
N SER A 197 3.00 23.88 0.33
CA SER A 197 2.98 24.05 -1.12
C SER A 197 1.65 23.55 -1.71
N PRO A 198 0.62 24.40 -1.79
CA PRO A 198 -0.76 24.01 -2.12
C PRO A 198 -0.94 23.75 -3.63
N MET A 199 -0.28 22.70 -4.13
CA MET A 199 -0.46 22.21 -5.50
C MET A 199 -1.85 21.57 -5.62
N LEU A 200 -2.80 22.28 -6.24
CA LEU A 200 -4.20 21.86 -6.37
C LEU A 200 -4.37 20.42 -6.87
N GLY A 201 -3.53 19.99 -7.82
CA GLY A 201 -3.53 18.62 -8.33
C GLY A 201 -3.23 17.58 -7.26
N MET A 202 -2.18 17.79 -6.45
CA MET A 202 -1.82 16.89 -5.35
C MET A 202 -2.87 16.92 -4.23
N LEU A 203 -3.38 18.10 -3.88
CA LEU A 203 -4.45 18.24 -2.88
C LEU A 203 -5.69 17.44 -3.30
N GLY A 204 -6.12 17.57 -4.55
CA GLY A 204 -7.24 16.81 -5.09
C GLY A 204 -7.04 15.30 -5.02
N LEU A 205 -5.83 14.82 -5.34
CA LEU A 205 -5.49 13.39 -5.25
C LEU A 205 -5.59 12.87 -3.82
N TYR A 206 -5.03 13.58 -2.84
CA TYR A 206 -5.13 13.17 -1.43
C TYR A 206 -6.56 13.19 -0.91
N VAL A 207 -7.39 14.17 -1.33
CA VAL A 207 -8.83 14.15 -1.05
C VAL A 207 -9.48 12.89 -1.62
N PHE A 208 -9.19 12.53 -2.87
CA PHE A 208 -9.76 11.33 -3.48
C PHE A 208 -9.29 10.03 -2.82
N ILE A 209 -8.01 9.94 -2.42
CA ILE A 209 -7.49 8.80 -1.65
C ILE A 209 -8.20 8.71 -0.30
N ALA A 210 -8.39 9.83 0.41
CA ALA A 210 -9.07 9.85 1.69
C ALA A 210 -10.52 9.36 1.57
N LEU A 211 -11.24 9.83 0.55
CA LEU A 211 -12.60 9.39 0.24
C LEU A 211 -12.65 7.92 -0.16
N ALA A 212 -11.69 7.43 -0.95
CA ALA A 212 -11.57 6.01 -1.30
C ALA A 212 -11.32 5.14 -0.06
N GLY A 213 -10.49 5.61 0.87
CA GLY A 213 -10.26 4.99 2.17
C GLY A 213 -11.56 4.86 2.97
N ALA A 214 -12.28 5.96 3.17
CA ALA A 214 -13.58 5.95 3.85
C ALA A 214 -14.58 5.01 3.15
N TYR A 215 -14.65 5.07 1.82
CA TYR A 215 -15.52 4.21 1.01
C TYR A 215 -15.20 2.72 1.20
N GLY A 216 -13.94 2.32 1.10
CA GLY A 216 -13.49 0.95 1.34
C GLY A 216 -13.83 0.47 2.75
N TYR A 217 -13.66 1.33 3.76
CA TYR A 217 -14.03 1.02 5.14
C TYR A 217 -15.53 0.68 5.27
N PHE A 218 -16.41 1.45 4.63
CA PHE A 218 -17.85 1.17 4.68
C PHE A 218 -18.23 -0.07 3.87
N LEU A 219 -17.67 -0.23 2.68
CA LEU A 219 -17.96 -1.37 1.81
C LEU A 219 -17.55 -2.70 2.45
N TRP A 220 -16.47 -2.72 3.23
CA TRP A 220 -15.96 -3.91 3.91
C TRP A 220 -16.67 -4.24 5.23
N ARG A 221 -17.74 -3.52 5.59
CA ARG A 221 -18.48 -3.77 6.84
C ARG A 221 -19.13 -5.16 6.88
N GLY A 222 -19.58 -5.67 5.74
CA GLY A 222 -20.31 -6.93 5.59
C GLY A 222 -19.45 -8.13 5.19
N LEU A 223 -18.12 -8.04 5.27
CA LEU A 223 -17.26 -9.17 4.91
C LEU A 223 -17.48 -10.36 5.86
N PRO A 224 -17.50 -11.60 5.33
CA PRO A 224 -17.59 -12.79 6.16
C PRO A 224 -16.37 -12.86 7.08
N ALA A 225 -16.57 -13.21 8.35
CA ALA A 225 -15.44 -13.45 9.25
C ALA A 225 -14.60 -14.61 8.71
N GLN A 226 -13.28 -14.52 8.84
CA GLN A 226 -12.41 -15.66 8.54
C GLN A 226 -12.85 -16.81 9.44
N ALA A 227 -13.41 -17.88 8.84
CA ALA A 227 -13.66 -19.10 9.57
C ALA A 227 -12.30 -19.55 10.13
N ALA A 228 -12.25 -19.83 11.44
CA ALA A 228 -11.09 -20.53 11.99
C ALA A 228 -10.98 -21.82 11.17
N GLU A 229 -9.97 -21.91 10.30
CA GLU A 229 -9.61 -23.20 9.74
C GLU A 229 -9.44 -24.12 10.94
N PRO A 230 -10.19 -25.24 11.05
CA PRO A 230 -9.73 -26.28 11.94
C PRO A 230 -8.32 -26.56 11.45
N VAL A 231 -7.34 -26.41 12.33
CA VAL A 231 -5.97 -26.82 12.05
C VAL A 231 -6.08 -28.27 11.59
N GLN A 232 -6.09 -28.49 10.28
CA GLN A 232 -5.80 -29.79 9.72
C GLN A 232 -4.32 -29.95 9.99
N VAL A 233 -4.01 -30.36 11.22
CA VAL A 233 -2.77 -31.06 11.48
C VAL A 233 -2.85 -32.22 10.51
N GLU A 234 -2.11 -32.14 9.40
CA GLU A 234 -1.67 -33.35 8.71
C GLU A 234 -0.89 -34.10 9.79
N LEU A 235 -1.62 -34.93 10.55
CA LEU A 235 -1.03 -35.96 11.37
C LEU A 235 -0.26 -36.80 10.35
N ASP A 236 1.07 -36.81 10.45
CA ASP A 236 1.94 -37.68 9.67
C ASP A 236 1.32 -39.09 9.66
N GLU A 237 1.44 -39.82 8.55
CA GLU A 237 0.78 -41.13 8.38
C GLU A 237 1.06 -42.09 9.56
N GLU A 238 2.21 -41.93 10.22
CA GLU A 238 2.57 -42.61 11.47
C GLU A 238 1.67 -42.24 12.66
N GLU A 239 1.33 -40.97 12.88
CA GLU A 239 0.47 -40.56 13.98
C GLU A 239 -0.98 -41.00 13.76
N GLN A 240 -1.44 -41.04 12.50
CA GLN A 240 -2.75 -41.61 12.16
C GLN A 240 -2.78 -43.13 12.35
N ALA A 241 -1.69 -43.82 12.00
CA ALA A 241 -1.55 -45.25 12.25
C ALA A 241 -1.49 -45.56 13.75
N LEU A 242 -0.80 -44.72 14.53
CA LEU A 242 -0.70 -44.85 15.98
C LEU A 242 -2.04 -44.63 16.67
N GLN A 243 -2.85 -43.67 16.20
CA GLN A 243 -4.19 -43.43 16.73
C GLN A 243 -5.15 -44.58 16.40
N LYS A 244 -5.14 -45.09 15.16
CA LYS A 244 -5.93 -46.28 14.79
C LYS A 244 -5.52 -47.52 15.60
N ALA A 245 -4.22 -47.71 15.84
CA ALA A 245 -3.72 -48.81 16.67
C ALA A 245 -4.15 -48.67 18.13
N LYS A 246 -4.09 -47.46 18.71
CA LYS A 246 -4.56 -47.18 20.08
C LYS A 246 -6.07 -47.44 20.21
N GLN A 247 -6.86 -47.00 19.23
CA GLN A 247 -8.31 -47.17 19.24
C GLN A 247 -8.71 -48.65 19.10
N ALA A 248 -8.08 -49.39 18.18
CA ALA A 248 -8.29 -50.84 18.06
C ALA A 248 -7.84 -51.63 19.30
N THR A 249 -6.86 -51.12 20.06
CA THR A 249 -6.43 -51.73 21.32
C THR A 249 -7.43 -51.46 22.43
N LEU A 250 -7.94 -50.22 22.53
CA LEU A 250 -9.01 -49.85 23.46
C LEU A 250 -10.29 -50.65 23.22
N ASP A 251 -10.68 -50.86 21.97
CA ASP A 251 -11.86 -51.65 21.63
C ASP A 251 -11.69 -53.13 22.02
N LYS A 252 -10.49 -53.69 21.85
CA LYS A 252 -10.17 -55.06 22.29
C LYS A 252 -10.12 -55.20 23.81
N VAL A 253 -9.69 -54.17 24.52
CA VAL A 253 -9.71 -54.15 25.98
C VAL A 253 -11.15 -54.08 26.47
N ASN A 254 -11.96 -53.17 25.94
CA ASN A 254 -13.38 -53.05 26.29
C ASN A 254 -14.18 -54.32 25.99
N ALA A 255 -13.93 -54.98 24.86
CA ALA A 255 -14.57 -56.26 24.52
C ALA A 255 -14.15 -57.43 25.42
N LYS A 256 -13.03 -57.32 26.16
CA LYS A 256 -12.62 -58.30 27.18
C LYS A 256 -13.20 -57.99 28.55
N THR A 257 -13.55 -56.74 28.84
CA THR A 257 -14.16 -56.32 30.12
C THR A 257 -15.68 -56.54 30.17
N GLU A 258 -16.33 -56.80 29.04
CA GLU A 258 -17.77 -57.09 28.93
C GLU A 258 -18.16 -58.59 28.99
N LYS A 259 -17.24 -59.48 29.37
CA LYS A 259 -17.52 -60.89 29.67
C LYS A 259 -17.33 -61.18 31.15
#